data_AF-A0A434TC39-F1
#
_entry.id   AF-A0A434TC39-F1
#
_cell.length_a   1.000
_cell.length_b   1.000
_cell.length_c   1.000
_cell.angle_alpha   90.00
_cell.angle_beta   90.00
_cell.angle_gamma   90.00
#
_symmetry.space_group_name_H-M   'P 1'
#
loop_
_entity.id
_entity.type
_entity.pdbx_description
1 polymer ?
#
loop_
_entity_poly.entity_id
_entity_poly.type
_entity_poly.pdbx_seq_one_letter_code
_entity_poly.pdbx_strand_id
1 'polypeptide(L)'
;MGFLIRMAFWFSLVLLALPLSVGPDEDGREAVGPIQALFAAREAVGDIAGICERKPDVCETGKSAMHTITVRAKETAKIAAAMLDDQQSEKTAAPAAKVAETSGE
;
A
#
# COMPACT_ATOMS: atom_id res chain seq x y z
N MET A 1 22.54 -9.19 -14.17
CA MET A 1 21.25 -9.49 -13.51
C MET A 1 21.21 -9.21 -12.00
N GLY A 2 22.32 -9.26 -11.24
CA GLY A 2 22.26 -9.08 -9.76
C GLY A 2 22.13 -7.65 -9.22
N PHE A 3 22.22 -6.62 -10.06
CA PHE A 3 22.14 -5.22 -9.63
C PHE A 3 20.74 -4.83 -9.17
N LEU A 4 19.70 -5.26 -9.91
CA LEU A 4 18.30 -4.97 -9.58
C LEU A 4 17.89 -5.58 -8.23
N ILE A 5 18.30 -6.82 -7.96
CA ILE A 5 18.02 -7.46 -6.66
C ILE A 5 18.72 -6.70 -5.53
N ARG A 6 19.96 -6.24 -5.74
CA ARG A 6 20.67 -5.44 -4.74
C ARG A 6 19.93 -4.12 -4.47
N MET A 7 19.52 -3.39 -5.51
CA MET A 7 18.81 -2.12 -5.37
C MET A 7 17.43 -2.29 -4.75
N ALA A 8 16.65 -3.29 -5.16
CA ALA A 8 15.36 -3.58 -4.56
C ALA A 8 15.48 -3.94 -3.07
N PHE A 9 16.50 -4.73 -2.71
CA PHE A 9 16.81 -5.05 -1.31
C PHE A 9 17.17 -3.81 -0.49
N TRP A 10 18.12 -3.00 -0.96
CA TRP A 10 18.54 -1.78 -0.28
C TRP A 10 17.41 -0.76 -0.18
N PHE A 11 16.61 -0.60 -1.23
CA PHE A 11 15.46 0.30 -1.25
C PHE A 11 14.38 -0.14 -0.27
N SER A 12 14.07 -1.44 -0.21
CA SER A 12 13.14 -1.99 0.78
C SER A 12 13.63 -1.77 2.21
N LEU A 13 14.94 -1.92 2.46
CA LEU A 13 15.52 -1.70 3.79
C LEU A 13 15.43 -0.22 4.19
N VAL A 14 15.73 0.68 3.25
CA VAL A 14 15.58 2.14 3.43
C VAL A 14 14.13 2.54 3.66
N LEU A 15 13.17 2.02 2.88
CA LEU A 15 11.74 2.27 3.08
C LEU A 15 11.24 1.78 4.44
N LEU A 16 11.79 0.68 4.94
CA LEU A 16 11.44 0.14 6.25
C LEU A 16 12.08 0.94 7.40
N ALA A 17 13.23 1.57 7.13
CA ALA A 17 13.91 2.46 8.07
C ALA A 17 13.38 3.89 8.06
N LEU A 18 12.79 4.35 6.94
CA LEU A 18 12.14 5.65 6.82
C LEU A 18 10.88 5.64 7.68
N PRO A 19 10.80 6.48 8.73
CA PRO A 19 9.54 6.70 9.41
C PRO A 19 8.63 7.44 8.41
N LEU A 20 7.73 6.71 7.76
CA LEU A 20 6.60 7.32 7.07
C LEU A 20 5.84 8.09 8.16
N SER A 21 5.99 9.42 8.15
CA SER A 21 5.47 10.30 9.18
C SER A 21 3.96 10.11 9.32
N VAL A 22 3.56 9.46 10.40
CA VAL A 22 2.17 9.39 10.87
C VAL A 22 1.95 10.57 11.80
N GLY A 23 1.85 11.76 11.21
CA GLY A 23 1.35 12.94 11.93
C GLY A 23 -0.15 12.78 12.20
N PRO A 24 -0.72 13.47 13.20
CA PRO A 24 -2.16 13.46 13.42
C PRO A 24 -2.87 13.85 12.11
N ASP A 25 -3.92 13.10 11.76
CA ASP A 25 -4.81 13.46 10.66
C ASP A 25 -5.43 14.84 10.95
N GLU A 26 -5.93 15.53 9.92
CA GLU A 26 -6.52 16.89 10.03
C GLU A 26 -7.62 16.99 11.11
N ASP A 27 -8.20 15.85 11.50
CA ASP A 27 -9.20 15.70 12.56
C ASP A 27 -8.61 15.47 13.99
N GLY A 28 -7.29 15.57 14.16
CA GLY A 28 -6.62 15.33 15.46
C GLY A 28 -6.62 13.87 15.91
N ARG A 29 -6.89 12.93 15.00
CA ARG A 29 -6.82 11.48 15.29
C ARG A 29 -5.38 11.01 15.27
N GLU A 30 -5.01 10.24 16.29
CA GLU A 30 -3.68 9.63 16.40
C GLU A 30 -3.48 8.69 15.20
N ALA A 31 -2.60 9.10 14.28
CA ALA A 31 -2.33 8.30 13.10
C ALA A 31 -1.60 7.01 13.49
N VAL A 32 -2.11 5.88 13.01
CA VAL A 32 -1.58 4.57 13.36
C VAL A 32 -0.23 4.38 12.68
N GLY A 33 0.83 4.21 13.47
CA GLY A 33 2.18 3.98 12.94
C GLY A 33 2.24 2.79 11.99
N PRO A 34 3.07 2.81 10.93
CA PRO A 34 3.12 1.75 9.92
C PRO A 34 3.43 0.36 10.53
N ILE A 35 4.28 0.32 11.54
CA ILE A 35 4.60 -0.92 12.28
C ILE A 35 3.40 -1.39 13.10
N GLN A 36 2.69 -0.48 13.77
CA GLN A 36 1.51 -0.80 14.57
C GLN A 36 0.35 -1.27 13.69
N ALA A 37 0.14 -0.63 12.54
CA ALA A 37 -0.84 -1.06 11.54
C ALA A 37 -0.52 -2.46 11.00
N LEU A 38 0.75 -2.77 10.75
CA LEU A 38 1.16 -4.10 10.31
C LEU A 38 0.87 -5.17 11.38
N PHE A 39 1.19 -4.91 12.65
CA PHE A 39 0.88 -5.83 13.75
C PHE A 39 -0.63 -6.01 13.93
N ALA A 40 -1.41 -4.93 13.92
CA ALA A 40 -2.87 -5.00 14.02
C ALA A 40 -3.49 -5.79 12.86
N ALA A 41 -2.99 -5.59 11.63
CA ALA A 41 -3.45 -6.35 10.47
C ALA A 41 -3.11 -7.84 10.60
N ARG A 42 -1.90 -8.19 11.07
CA ARG A 42 -1.50 -9.59 11.33
C ARG A 42 -2.39 -10.25 12.37
N GLU A 43 -2.72 -9.52 13.44
CA GLU A 43 -3.61 -9.98 14.50
C GLU A 43 -5.03 -10.23 13.96
N ALA A 44 -5.58 -9.29 13.18
CA ALA A 44 -6.87 -9.46 12.52
C ALA A 44 -6.91 -10.68 11.57
N VAL A 45 -5.82 -10.95 10.83
CA VAL A 45 -5.72 -12.16 10.01
C VAL A 45 -5.71 -13.43 10.87
N GLY A 46 -5.07 -13.41 12.03
CA GLY A 46 -5.15 -14.48 13.02
C GLY A 46 -6.59 -14.75 13.48
N ASP A 47 -7.37 -13.70 13.72
CA ASP A 47 -8.78 -13.83 14.12
C ASP A 47 -9.67 -14.43 13.03
N ILE A 48 -9.39 -14.14 11.75
CA ILE A 48 -10.10 -14.76 10.63
C ILE A 48 -9.95 -16.29 10.65
N ALA A 49 -8.77 -16.80 11.03
CA ALA A 49 -8.59 -18.24 11.19
C ALA A 49 -9.51 -18.82 12.28
N GLY A 50 -9.70 -18.11 13.39
CA GLY A 50 -10.66 -18.47 14.43
C GLY A 50 -12.13 -18.38 13.99
N ILE A 51 -12.46 -17.50 13.04
CA ILE A 51 -13.80 -17.45 12.41
C ILE A 51 -14.04 -18.69 11.55
N CYS A 52 -13.04 -19.16 10.81
CA CYS A 52 -13.16 -20.38 10.00
C CYS A 52 -13.45 -21.62 10.85
N GLU A 53 -12.85 -21.73 12.04
CA GLU A 53 -13.14 -22.81 12.99
C GLU A 53 -14.59 -22.74 13.52
N ARG A 54 -15.09 -21.52 13.80
CA ARG A 54 -16.43 -21.31 14.39
C ARG A 54 -17.57 -21.33 13.37
N LYS A 55 -17.31 -20.91 12.13
CA LYS A 55 -18.31 -20.80 11.06
C LYS A 55 -17.70 -21.18 9.70
N PRO A 56 -17.65 -22.48 9.35
CA PRO A 56 -16.99 -22.94 8.13
C PRO A 56 -17.65 -22.43 6.84
N ASP A 57 -18.98 -22.26 6.83
CA ASP A 57 -19.73 -21.77 5.66
C ASP A 57 -19.32 -20.34 5.25
N VAL A 58 -19.04 -19.49 6.25
CA VAL A 58 -18.59 -18.09 6.04
C VAL A 58 -17.16 -18.08 5.50
N CYS A 59 -16.32 -19.03 5.92
CA CYS A 59 -14.96 -19.17 5.44
C CYS A 59 -14.90 -19.62 3.98
N GLU A 60 -15.71 -20.62 3.57
CA GLU A 60 -15.78 -21.05 2.17
C GLU A 60 -16.37 -19.97 1.25
N THR A 61 -17.45 -19.31 1.68
CA THR A 61 -18.00 -18.16 0.95
C THR A 61 -16.97 -17.02 0.85
N GLY A 62 -16.29 -16.71 1.96
CA GLY A 62 -15.25 -15.69 2.03
C GLY A 62 -14.06 -15.99 1.11
N LYS A 63 -13.62 -17.25 1.02
CA LYS A 63 -12.57 -17.70 0.10
C LYS A 63 -12.95 -17.49 -1.37
N SER A 64 -14.18 -17.85 -1.74
CA SER A 64 -14.70 -17.64 -3.10
C SER A 64 -14.80 -16.14 -3.44
N ALA A 65 -15.31 -15.34 -2.49
CA ALA A 65 -15.34 -13.89 -2.62
C ALA A 65 -13.92 -13.29 -2.76
N MET A 66 -12.98 -13.67 -1.91
CA MET A 66 -11.60 -13.19 -1.96
C MET A 66 -10.92 -13.55 -3.28
N HIS A 67 -11.19 -14.72 -3.85
CA HIS A 67 -10.66 -15.07 -5.17
C HIS A 67 -11.13 -14.08 -6.25
N THR A 68 -12.43 -13.78 -6.31
CA THR A 68 -12.96 -12.82 -7.29
C THR A 68 -12.45 -11.40 -7.07
N ILE A 69 -12.37 -10.94 -5.83
CA ILE A 69 -11.81 -9.64 -5.46
C ILE A 69 -10.33 -9.57 -5.89
N THR A 70 -9.55 -10.61 -5.64
CA THR A 70 -8.12 -10.64 -5.98
C THR A 70 -7.88 -10.59 -7.49
N VAL A 71 -8.68 -11.30 -8.28
CA VAL A 71 -8.60 -11.21 -9.75
C VAL A 71 -8.84 -9.78 -10.23
N ARG A 72 -9.86 -9.11 -9.69
CA ARG A 72 -10.14 -7.70 -10.03
C ARG A 72 -9.04 -6.77 -9.56
N ALA A 73 -8.52 -6.98 -8.34
CA ALA A 73 -7.44 -6.18 -7.77
C ALA A 73 -6.17 -6.23 -8.62
N LYS A 74 -5.87 -7.37 -9.29
CA LYS A 74 -4.76 -7.46 -10.25
C LYS A 74 -4.95 -6.57 -11.46
N GLU A 75 -6.17 -6.51 -12.01
CA GLU A 75 -6.46 -5.60 -13.12
C GLU A 75 -6.38 -4.14 -12.67
N THR A 76 -6.89 -3.82 -11.47
CA THR A 76 -6.73 -2.48 -10.88
C THR A 76 -5.27 -2.10 -10.71
N ALA A 77 -4.43 -3.02 -10.24
CA ALA A 77 -3.00 -2.79 -10.07
C ALA A 77 -2.29 -2.51 -11.41
N LYS A 78 -2.66 -3.21 -12.48
CA LYS A 78 -2.13 -2.95 -13.82
C LYS A 78 -2.52 -1.57 -14.33
N ILE A 79 -3.79 -1.18 -14.15
CA ILE A 79 -4.28 0.14 -14.57
C ILE A 79 -3.57 1.25 -13.79
N ALA A 80 -3.45 1.10 -12.48
CA ALA A 80 -2.73 2.06 -11.64
C ALA A 80 -1.25 2.17 -12.05
N ALA A 81 -0.58 1.05 -12.35
CA ALA A 81 0.79 1.08 -12.83
C ALA A 81 0.93 1.82 -14.17
N ALA A 82 0.03 1.56 -15.12
CA ALA A 82 0.03 2.25 -16.42
C ALA A 82 -0.17 3.76 -16.26
N MET A 83 -1.07 4.20 -15.38
CA MET A 83 -1.29 5.62 -15.08
C MET A 83 -0.02 6.29 -14.50
N LEU A 84 0.74 5.57 -13.68
CA LEU A 84 1.95 6.09 -13.06
C LEU A 84 3.09 6.23 -14.08
N ASP A 85 3.20 5.26 -15.00
CA ASP A 85 4.17 5.29 -16.10
C ASP A 85 3.88 6.43 -17.10
N ASP A 86 2.60 6.68 -17.44
CA ASP A 86 2.20 7.81 -18.31
C ASP A 86 2.55 9.16 -17.67
N GLN A 87 2.25 9.34 -16.38
CA GLN A 87 2.61 10.56 -15.63
C GLN A 87 4.13 10.78 -15.57
N GLN A 88 4.92 9.71 -15.49
CA GLN A 88 6.38 9.81 -15.43
C GLN A 88 7.00 10.11 -16.81
N SER A 89 6.38 9.61 -17.90
CA SER A 89 6.74 9.96 -19.27
C SER A 89 6.44 11.43 -19.59
N GLU A 90 5.28 11.95 -19.16
CA GLU A 90 4.92 13.37 -19.34
C GLU A 90 5.86 14.30 -18.57
N LYS A 91 6.25 13.91 -17.35
CA LYS A 91 7.21 14.65 -16.52
C LYS A 91 8.65 14.66 -17.08
N THR A 92 9.01 13.70 -17.92
CA THR A 92 10.35 13.60 -18.55
C THR A 92 10.48 14.49 -19.80
N ALA A 93 9.35 14.92 -20.40
CA ALA A 93 9.33 15.79 -21.58
C ALA A 93 9.44 17.30 -21.29
N ALA A 94 9.46 17.72 -20.02
CA ALA A 94 9.63 19.11 -19.61
C ALA A 94 10.90 19.29 -18.77
N PRO A 95 11.88 20.13 -19.18
CA PRO A 95 12.96 20.51 -18.28
C PRO A 95 12.41 21.46 -17.21
N ALA A 96 12.96 21.32 -16.01
CA ALA A 96 12.63 22.03 -14.77
C ALA A 96 12.07 23.46 -14.90
N ALA A 97 10.85 23.67 -14.39
CA ALA A 97 10.37 24.97 -13.87
C ALA A 97 9.22 24.79 -12.86
N LYS A 98 9.57 24.77 -11.57
CA LYS A 98 8.87 25.30 -10.38
C LYS A 98 7.31 25.36 -10.37
N VAL A 99 6.70 24.62 -9.43
CA VAL A 99 5.55 25.04 -8.60
C VAL A 99 5.78 24.41 -7.22
N ALA A 100 6.34 25.11 -6.23
CA ALA A 100 5.73 26.17 -5.41
C ALA A 100 4.74 25.60 -4.37
N GLU A 101 5.25 25.49 -3.14
CA GLU A 101 4.61 26.00 -1.92
C GLU A 101 3.31 26.77 -2.17
N THR A 102 2.19 26.31 -1.60
CA THR A 102 0.99 27.13 -1.42
C THR A 102 0.74 27.29 0.07
N SER A 103 1.37 28.33 0.60
CA SER A 103 0.87 29.13 1.73
C SER A 103 -0.44 29.83 1.33
N GLY A 104 -1.35 29.96 2.29
CA GLY A 104 -2.59 30.76 2.24
C GLY A 104 -3.80 29.89 2.57
N GLU A 105 -4.48 30.00 3.70
CA GLU A 105 -4.67 31.11 4.66
C GLU A 105 -4.98 30.54 6.06
#